data_AF-A0A960KE03-F1
#
_entry.id   AF-A0A960KE03-F1
#
_cell.length_a   1.000
_cell.length_b   1.000
_cell.length_c   1.000
_cell.angle_alpha   90.00
_cell.angle_beta   90.00
_cell.angle_gamma   90.00
#
_symmetry.space_group_name_H-M   'P 1'
#
loop_
_entity.id
_entity.type
_entity.pdbx_description
1 polymer ?
#
loop_
_entity_poly.entity_id
_entity_poly.type
_entity_poly.pdbx_seq_one_letter_code
_entity_poly.pdbx_strand_id
1 'polypeptide(L)'
;PEPGRIELVVAHPSGHVEVAAGELAGTTLRLRSTVVVGTDTAKSVTSLERTLEVDGDLLHCRLSMAAVDQPLQGHLTAELRRA
;
A
#
# COMPACT_ATOMS: atom_id res chain seq x y z
N PRO A 1 -0.30 -18.76 -7.88
CA PRO A 1 0.44 -18.44 -6.65
C PRO A 1 1.91 -18.87 -6.75
N GLU A 2 2.83 -17.91 -6.62
CA GLU A 2 4.28 -18.15 -6.57
C GLU A 2 4.75 -18.12 -5.12
N PRO A 3 5.64 -19.04 -4.68
CA PRO A 3 6.19 -19.01 -3.33
C PRO A 3 6.87 -17.67 -3.01
N GLY A 4 6.56 -17.09 -1.85
CA GLY A 4 7.16 -15.81 -1.40
C GLY A 4 6.50 -14.54 -1.95
N ARG A 5 5.58 -14.67 -2.91
CA ARG A 5 4.81 -13.54 -3.44
C ARG A 5 3.61 -13.24 -2.53
N ILE A 6 3.43 -11.97 -2.19
CA ILE A 6 2.32 -11.49 -1.37
C ILE A 6 1.38 -10.65 -2.24
N GLU A 7 0.08 -10.81 -2.02
CA GLU A 7 -0.99 -10.06 -2.67
C GLU A 7 -1.87 -9.41 -1.60
N LEU A 8 -2.20 -8.14 -1.81
CA LEU A 8 -3.04 -7.34 -0.94
C LEU A 8 -4.23 -6.84 -1.76
N VAL A 9 -5.45 -7.07 -1.25
CA VAL A 9 -6.70 -6.57 -1.84
C VAL A 9 -7.41 -5.74 -0.78
N VAL A 10 -7.67 -4.47 -1.07
CA VAL A 10 -8.26 -3.53 -0.11
C VAL A 10 -9.35 -2.70 -0.77
N ALA A 11 -10.48 -2.55 -0.08
CA ALA A 11 -11.50 -1.56 -0.38
C ALA A 11 -11.30 -0.34 0.52
N HIS A 12 -11.25 0.84 -0.09
CA HIS A 12 -11.07 2.11 0.60
C HIS A 12 -12.40 2.86 0.69
N PRO A 13 -12.74 3.47 1.85
CA PRO A 13 -13.97 4.25 2.00
C PRO A 13 -13.99 5.53 1.15
N SER A 14 -12.86 5.91 0.55
CA SER A 14 -12.77 7.01 -0.42
C SER A 14 -13.29 6.64 -1.82
N GLY A 15 -13.84 5.44 -1.99
CA GLY A 15 -14.39 4.97 -3.26
C GLY A 15 -13.37 4.29 -4.17
N HIS A 16 -12.34 3.64 -3.62
CA HIS A 16 -11.34 2.91 -4.41
C HIS A 16 -11.29 1.42 -4.04
N VAL A 17 -10.95 0.59 -5.01
CA VAL A 17 -10.41 -0.75 -4.78
C VAL A 17 -8.97 -0.80 -5.25
N GLU A 18 -8.12 -1.47 -4.48
CA GLU A 18 -6.69 -1.64 -4.74
C GLU A 18 -6.35 -3.13 -4.76
N VAL A 19 -5.62 -3.55 -5.78
CA VAL A 19 -4.87 -4.81 -5.79
C VAL A 19 -3.40 -4.46 -5.86
N ALA A 20 -2.61 -4.99 -4.93
CA ALA A 20 -1.18 -4.81 -4.88
C ALA A 20 -0.46 -6.14 -4.75
N ALA A 21 0.77 -6.20 -5.24
CA ALA A 21 1.61 -7.37 -5.12
C ALA A 21 3.06 -6.99 -4.82
N GLY A 22 3.79 -7.95 -4.28
CA GLY A 22 5.21 -7.82 -4.02
C GLY A 22 5.74 -8.97 -3.18
N GLU A 23 6.65 -8.67 -2.28
CA GLU A 23 7.47 -9.68 -1.61
C GLU A 23 7.60 -9.40 -0.12
N LEU A 24 7.80 -10.48 0.63
CA LEU A 24 8.20 -10.46 2.03
C LEU A 24 9.70 -10.80 2.12
N ALA A 25 10.50 -9.86 2.60
CA ALA A 25 11.92 -10.05 2.88
C ALA A 25 12.18 -9.86 4.38
N GLY A 26 12.50 -10.95 5.08
CA GLY A 26 12.60 -10.92 6.55
C GLY A 26 11.27 -10.50 7.18
N THR A 27 11.25 -9.36 7.86
CA THR A 27 10.05 -8.76 8.48
C THR A 27 9.48 -7.58 7.70
N THR A 28 10.02 -7.31 6.50
CA THR A 28 9.61 -6.20 5.65
C THR A 28 8.77 -6.69 4.46
N LEU A 29 7.54 -6.21 4.38
CA LEU A 29 6.66 -6.38 3.23
C LEU A 29 6.76 -5.15 2.32
N ARG A 30 7.07 -5.35 1.03
CA ARG A 30 7.05 -4.31 0.01
C ARG A 30 6.01 -4.64 -1.04
N LEU A 31 5.09 -3.71 -1.29
CA LEU A 31 3.97 -3.89 -2.20
C LEU A 31 3.88 -2.71 -3.16
N ARG A 32 3.51 -3.00 -4.40
CA ARG A 32 3.11 -2.01 -5.40
C ARG A 32 1.75 -2.37 -5.97
N SER A 33 0.88 -1.38 -6.14
CA SER A 33 -0.42 -1.58 -6.76
C SER A 33 -0.24 -2.09 -8.19
N THR A 34 -0.86 -3.21 -8.51
CA THR A 34 -1.02 -3.71 -9.88
C THR A 34 -2.27 -3.11 -10.53
N VAL A 35 -3.30 -2.82 -9.72
CA VAL A 35 -4.55 -2.20 -10.15
C VAL A 35 -5.05 -1.27 -9.04
N VAL A 36 -5.48 -0.07 -9.41
CA VAL A 36 -6.29 0.83 -8.58
C VAL A 36 -7.48 1.27 -9.42
N VAL A 37 -8.70 1.09 -8.91
CA VAL A 37 -9.94 1.50 -9.60
C VAL A 37 -10.77 2.33 -8.65
N GLY A 38 -11.18 3.51 -9.12
CA GLY A 38 -12.09 4.41 -8.40
C GLY A 38 -13.53 4.28 -8.90
N THR A 39 -14.50 4.54 -8.01
CA THR A 39 -15.88 4.86 -8.37
C THR A 39 -15.97 6.23 -9.06
N ASP A 40 -17.10 6.55 -9.69
CA ASP A 40 -17.30 7.80 -10.46
C ASP A 40 -16.99 9.10 -9.70
N THR A 41 -17.14 9.11 -8.37
CA THR A 41 -16.88 10.28 -7.52
C THR A 41 -15.49 10.29 -6.88
N ALA A 42 -14.69 9.24 -7.10
CA ALA A 42 -13.37 9.10 -6.49
C ALA A 42 -12.37 10.08 -7.14
N LYS A 43 -11.41 10.55 -6.34
CA LYS A 43 -10.27 11.34 -6.87
C LYS A 43 -9.37 10.43 -7.71
N SER A 44 -8.67 10.99 -8.70
CA SER A 44 -7.70 10.24 -9.49
C SER A 44 -6.54 9.74 -8.61
N VAL A 45 -6.38 8.41 -8.52
CA VAL A 45 -5.25 7.72 -7.92
C VAL A 45 -4.76 6.69 -8.94
N THR A 46 -3.49 6.76 -9.31
CA THR A 46 -2.93 5.94 -10.40
C THR A 46 -1.94 4.89 -9.93
N SER A 47 -1.27 5.10 -8.78
CA SER A 47 -0.34 4.11 -8.22
C SER A 47 -0.18 4.30 -6.72
N LEU A 48 -0.01 3.19 -6.02
CA LEU A 48 0.34 3.13 -4.60
C LEU A 48 1.58 2.24 -4.42
N GLU A 49 2.48 2.64 -3.53
CA GLU A 49 3.57 1.81 -3.04
C GLU A 49 3.54 1.79 -1.52
N ARG A 50 3.72 0.61 -0.93
CA ARG A 50 3.60 0.40 0.51
C ARG A 50 4.78 -0.41 1.03
N THR A 51 5.35 0.06 2.13
CA THR A 51 6.30 -0.70 2.94
C THR A 51 5.72 -0.87 4.33
N LEU A 52 5.64 -2.11 4.80
CA LEU A 52 5.29 -2.46 6.17
C LEU A 52 6.46 -3.22 6.77
N GLU A 53 6.98 -2.77 7.91
CA GLU A 53 8.13 -3.39 8.58
C GLU A 53 7.79 -3.65 10.04
N VAL A 54 7.97 -4.89 10.47
CA VAL A 54 7.85 -5.27 11.88
C VAL A 54 9.23 -5.27 12.52
N ASP A 55 9.39 -4.45 13.56
CA ASP A 55 10.57 -4.40 14.43
C ASP A 55 10.14 -4.62 15.89
N GLY A 56 10.28 -5.87 16.37
CA GLY A 56 9.80 -6.30 17.67
C GLY A 56 8.28 -6.09 17.84
N ASP A 57 7.91 -5.12 18.67
CA ASP A 57 6.52 -4.74 18.93
C ASP A 57 6.05 -3.51 18.15
N LEU A 58 6.90 -3.00 17.24
CA LEU A 58 6.59 -1.89 16.35
C LEU A 58 6.24 -2.38 14.95
N LEU A 59 5.22 -1.75 14.37
CA LEU A 59 4.93 -1.83 12.94
C LEU A 59 5.14 -0.44 12.33
N HIS A 60 6.16 -0.30 11.50
CA HIS A 60 6.39 0.88 10.68
C HIS A 60 5.63 0.75 9.36
N CYS A 61 4.84 1.78 9.03
CA CYS A 61 4.04 1.85 7.82
C CYS A 61 4.48 3.07 7.00
N ARG A 62 4.86 2.86 5.74
CA ARG A 62 5.06 3.94 4.78
C ARG A 62 4.20 3.70 3.54
N LEU A 63 3.59 4.76 3.04
CA LEU A 63 2.84 4.73 1.79
C LEU A 63 3.21 5.93 0.91
N SER A 64 3.57 5.64 -0.33
CA SER A 64 3.72 6.62 -1.39
C SER A 64 2.54 6.51 -2.35
N MET A 65 2.11 7.64 -2.91
CA MET A 65 0.95 7.72 -3.78
C MET A 65 1.20 8.64 -4.97
N ALA A 66 0.85 8.18 -6.17
CA ALA A 66 0.69 8.99 -7.35
C ALA A 66 -0.82 9.22 -7.54
N ALA A 67 -1.22 10.48 -7.51
CA ALA A 67 -2.62 10.87 -7.51
C ALA A 67 -2.76 12.33 -7.92
N VAL A 68 -3.95 12.72 -8.40
CA VAL A 68 -4.30 14.11 -8.72
C VAL A 68 -3.22 14.85 -9.52
N ASP A 69 -2.76 14.20 -10.59
CA ASP A 69 -1.72 14.68 -11.52
C ASP A 69 -0.34 14.92 -10.90
N GLN A 70 -0.09 14.40 -9.69
CA GLN A 70 1.21 14.41 -9.06
C GLN A 70 1.95 13.09 -9.24
N PRO A 71 3.29 13.12 -9.43
CA PRO A 71 4.09 11.89 -9.50
C PRO A 71 4.09 11.16 -8.15
N LEU A 72 4.55 9.91 -8.16
CA LEU A 72 4.66 9.09 -6.95
C LEU A 72 5.54 9.78 -5.91
N GLN A 73 4.96 10.10 -4.76
CA GLN A 73 5.65 10.76 -3.64
C GLN A 73 5.12 10.27 -2.30
N GLY A 74 5.86 10.54 -1.22
CA GLY A 74 5.46 10.13 0.12
C GLY A 74 4.13 10.76 0.53
N HIS A 75 3.18 9.92 0.96
CA HIS A 75 1.84 10.36 1.37
C HIS A 75 1.58 10.12 2.86
N LEU A 76 1.87 8.91 3.37
CA LEU A 76 1.64 8.55 4.78
C LEU A 76 2.89 7.91 5.39
N THR A 77 3.09 8.16 6.68
CA THR A 77 4.02 7.41 7.54
C THR A 77 3.38 7.24 8.91
N ALA A 78 3.48 6.04 9.49
CA ALA A 78 2.94 5.73 10.81
C ALA A 78 3.81 4.68 11.53
N GLU A 79 3.73 4.68 12.86
CA GLU A 79 4.25 3.64 13.74
C GLU A 79 3.09 3.15 14.60
N LEU A 80 2.88 1.83 14.65
CA LEU A 80 1.88 1.20 15.50
C LEU A 80 2.61 0.32 16.51
N ARG A 81 2.11 0.30 17.76
CA ARG A 81 2.63 -0.58 18.82
C ARG A 81 1.68 -1.75 19.02
N ARG A 82 2.23 -2.93 19.28
CA ARG A 82 1.45 -4.09 19.73
C ARG A 82 0.69 -3.73 21.02
N ALA A 83 -0.61 -4.02 21.05
CA ALA A 83 -1.48 -3.81 22.20
C ALA A 83 -1.38 -4.95 23.21
#